data_AF-A0A2V8UG30-F1
#
_entry.id   AF-A0A2V8UG30-F1
#
_cell.length_a   1.000
_cell.length_b   1.000
_cell.length_c   1.000
_cell.angle_alpha   90.00
_cell.angle_beta   90.00
_cell.angle_gamma   90.00
#
_symmetry.space_group_name_H-M   'P 1'
#
loop_
_entity.id
_entity.type
_entity.pdbx_description
1 polymer ?
#
loop_
_entity_poly.entity_id
_entity_poly.type
_entity_poly.pdbx_seq_one_letter_code
_entity_poly.pdbx_strand_id
1 'polypeptide(L)'
;MQQNIKKARIAAWLATVLTFGWLASFAQAGTFSGQAVGLRASAVGVSLAASDTGALPSSGGSLSTSVASVSVAGIASADLLSSSTSGSGSSSQSQSTLSDVNLLNGLITATVVKSNSSASCSTGQASTGGNAQLLGLTVAGQSILSSNPNLSISLPGGISVIVNQQTSSSGGTSGSMTVNALHVTGPSIDIVVASAHSDITCP
;
A
#
# COMPACT_ATOMS: atom_id res chain seq x y z
N MET A 1 -73.39 34.48 -51.34
CA MET A 1 -72.34 34.26 -52.37
C MET A 1 -71.45 33.12 -51.90
N GLN A 2 -71.44 32.04 -52.70
CA GLN A 2 -70.33 31.09 -52.95
C GLN A 2 -69.63 30.43 -51.74
N GLN A 3 -69.86 29.13 -51.47
CA GLN A 3 -69.08 27.94 -51.99
C GLN A 3 -67.71 27.81 -51.28
N ASN A 4 -67.18 26.65 -50.85
CA ASN A 4 -67.63 25.27 -50.76
C ASN A 4 -66.53 24.45 -50.03
N ILE A 5 -66.93 23.34 -49.40
CA ILE A 5 -66.27 22.00 -49.39
C ILE A 5 -64.94 21.75 -48.62
N LYS A 6 -65.12 20.92 -47.56
CA LYS A 6 -64.42 19.67 -47.16
C LYS A 6 -62.89 19.67 -46.95
N LYS A 7 -62.47 19.17 -45.77
CA LYS A 7 -62.01 17.76 -45.55
C LYS A 7 -61.48 17.60 -44.12
N ALA A 8 -62.02 16.62 -43.39
CA ALA A 8 -61.43 16.08 -42.18
C ALA A 8 -60.14 15.31 -42.52
N ARG A 9 -59.04 15.55 -41.80
CA ARG A 9 -57.92 14.61 -41.70
C ARG A 9 -57.28 14.66 -40.30
N ILE A 10 -57.14 13.46 -39.78
CA ILE A 10 -56.66 13.01 -38.48
C ILE A 10 -55.12 13.03 -38.46
N ALA A 11 -54.57 13.32 -37.27
CA ALA A 11 -53.27 12.94 -36.72
C ALA A 11 -51.97 13.36 -37.43
N ALA A 12 -51.08 13.99 -36.67
CA ALA A 12 -49.81 13.39 -36.28
C ALA A 12 -49.18 14.22 -35.14
N TRP A 13 -49.19 13.67 -33.93
CA TRP A 13 -48.32 14.11 -32.84
C TRP A 13 -46.88 13.71 -33.20
N LEU A 14 -45.98 14.67 -33.38
CA LEU A 14 -44.54 14.42 -33.29
C LEU A 14 -44.09 14.73 -31.87
N ALA A 15 -44.11 13.71 -31.02
CA ALA A 15 -43.37 13.74 -29.77
C ALA A 15 -41.91 13.37 -30.08
N THR A 16 -41.03 14.37 -30.14
CA THR A 16 -39.58 14.16 -30.26
C THR A 16 -39.07 13.66 -28.90
N VAL A 17 -38.97 12.33 -28.75
CA VAL A 17 -38.33 11.72 -27.59
C VAL A 17 -36.82 11.89 -27.73
N LEU A 18 -36.26 12.88 -27.02
CA LEU A 18 -34.82 12.94 -26.76
C LEU A 18 -34.46 11.80 -25.82
N THR A 19 -34.01 10.67 -26.37
CA THR A 19 -33.40 9.60 -25.58
C THR A 19 -32.08 10.12 -25.02
N PHE A 20 -32.10 10.59 -23.77
CA PHE A 20 -30.88 10.74 -22.98
C PHE A 20 -30.29 9.35 -22.79
N GLY A 21 -29.36 8.97 -23.66
CA GLY A 21 -28.54 7.78 -23.48
C GLY A 21 -27.70 7.98 -22.24
N TRP A 22 -28.10 7.35 -21.14
CA TRP A 22 -27.27 7.29 -19.95
C TRP A 22 -26.04 6.46 -20.33
N LEU A 23 -24.89 7.11 -20.53
CA LEU A 23 -23.62 6.41 -20.58
C LEU A 23 -23.37 5.88 -19.16
N ALA A 24 -23.78 4.65 -18.91
CA ALA A 24 -23.30 3.90 -17.77
C ALA A 24 -21.81 3.63 -18.00
N SER A 25 -20.94 4.45 -17.41
CA SER A 25 -19.53 4.08 -17.26
C SER A 25 -19.48 2.88 -16.33
N PHE A 26 -19.32 1.69 -16.89
CA PHE A 26 -19.00 0.51 -16.11
C PHE A 26 -17.65 0.77 -15.43
N ALA A 27 -17.61 0.74 -14.10
CA ALA A 27 -16.34 0.68 -13.39
C ALA A 27 -15.68 -0.63 -13.80
N GLN A 28 -14.70 -0.51 -14.67
CA GLN A 28 -14.05 -1.66 -15.27
C GLN A 28 -13.11 -2.23 -14.20
N ALA A 29 -13.35 -3.48 -13.80
CA ALA A 29 -12.76 -4.03 -12.58
C ALA A 29 -11.27 -4.30 -12.82
N GLY A 30 -10.42 -3.46 -12.25
CA GLY A 30 -9.01 -3.77 -12.13
C GLY A 30 -8.78 -4.91 -11.14
N THR A 31 -7.62 -5.57 -11.21
CA THR A 31 -7.21 -6.53 -10.18
C THR A 31 -6.39 -5.84 -9.12
N PHE A 32 -6.62 -6.20 -7.86
CA PHE A 32 -5.89 -5.68 -6.71
C PHE A 32 -4.87 -6.71 -6.21
N SER A 33 -3.81 -6.24 -5.58
CA SER A 33 -2.97 -7.07 -4.72
C SER A 33 -2.36 -6.18 -3.66
N GLY A 34 -1.91 -6.78 -2.57
CA GLY A 34 -1.26 -6.08 -1.48
C GLY A 34 -1.01 -7.01 -0.31
N GLN A 35 -0.10 -6.59 0.54
CA GLN A 35 0.24 -7.28 1.78
C GLN A 35 0.88 -6.27 2.72
N ALA A 36 0.57 -6.35 4.01
CA ALA A 36 1.28 -5.61 5.02
C ALA A 36 1.84 -6.58 6.06
N VAL A 37 3.09 -6.34 6.45
CA VAL A 37 3.78 -7.15 7.47
C VAL A 37 4.45 -6.25 8.49
N GLY A 38 4.11 -6.44 9.75
CA GLY A 38 4.70 -5.70 10.88
C GLY A 38 6.19 -5.92 10.98
N LEU A 39 6.60 -7.16 11.20
CA LEU A 39 8.00 -7.51 11.37
C LEU A 39 8.31 -8.80 10.64
N ARG A 40 9.35 -8.77 9.79
CA ARG A 40 10.00 -9.97 9.27
C ARG A 40 11.45 -9.94 9.70
N ALA A 41 11.94 -11.01 10.28
CA ALA A 41 13.34 -11.12 10.68
C ALA A 41 13.86 -12.52 10.34
N SER A 42 15.06 -12.58 9.79
CA SER A 42 15.83 -13.79 9.59
C SER A 42 17.23 -13.55 10.13
N ALA A 43 17.63 -14.31 11.15
CA ALA A 43 18.98 -14.23 11.70
C ALA A 43 19.46 -15.59 12.20
N VAL A 44 20.66 -16.02 11.77
CA VAL A 44 21.35 -17.23 12.27
C VAL A 44 20.43 -18.48 12.31
N GLY A 45 19.65 -18.70 11.25
CA GLY A 45 18.76 -19.86 11.13
C GLY A 45 17.40 -19.72 11.85
N VAL A 46 17.13 -18.60 12.50
CA VAL A 46 15.82 -18.27 13.07
C VAL A 46 15.07 -17.36 12.10
N SER A 47 13.81 -17.68 11.80
CA SER A 47 12.90 -16.84 11.04
C SER A 47 11.67 -16.46 11.86
N LEU A 48 11.23 -15.21 11.70
CA LEU A 48 10.07 -14.63 12.36
C LEU A 48 9.28 -13.82 11.34
N ALA A 49 7.96 -13.99 11.35
CA ALA A 49 7.03 -13.06 10.75
C ALA A 49 5.92 -12.77 11.76
N ALA A 50 5.65 -11.50 12.02
CA ALA A 50 4.61 -11.05 12.95
C ALA A 50 3.76 -9.96 12.30
N SER A 51 2.46 -9.99 12.61
CA SER A 51 1.47 -9.08 12.02
C SER A 51 1.49 -9.12 10.48
N ASP A 52 1.40 -10.31 9.90
CA ASP A 52 1.29 -10.50 8.44
C ASP A 52 -0.20 -10.61 8.04
N THR A 53 -0.68 -9.71 7.17
CA THR A 53 -2.08 -9.75 6.69
C THR A 53 -2.36 -10.93 5.76
N GLY A 54 -1.32 -11.53 5.19
CA GLY A 54 -1.43 -12.34 3.98
C GLY A 54 -1.70 -11.47 2.74
N ALA A 55 -1.76 -12.12 1.59
CA ALA A 55 -2.03 -11.46 0.31
C ALA A 55 -3.51 -11.08 0.18
N LEU A 56 -3.76 -9.85 -0.26
CA LEU A 56 -5.08 -9.36 -0.63
C LEU A 56 -5.60 -10.14 -1.86
N PRO A 57 -6.86 -10.64 -1.85
CA PRO A 57 -7.46 -11.25 -3.02
C PRO A 57 -7.52 -10.32 -4.23
N SER A 58 -7.44 -10.88 -5.43
CA SER A 58 -7.47 -10.11 -6.68
C SER A 58 -8.79 -9.35 -6.92
N SER A 59 -9.88 -9.81 -6.30
CA SER A 59 -11.17 -9.14 -6.27
C SER A 59 -11.23 -7.92 -5.33
N GLY A 60 -10.16 -7.67 -4.56
CA GLY A 60 -10.13 -6.64 -3.53
C GLY A 60 -10.65 -7.13 -2.18
N GLY A 61 -11.12 -6.20 -1.36
CA GLY A 61 -11.53 -6.42 0.03
C GLY A 61 -10.60 -5.71 1.01
N SER A 62 -10.64 -6.15 2.28
CA SER A 62 -9.80 -5.60 3.35
C SER A 62 -9.34 -6.72 4.28
N LEU A 63 -8.05 -6.75 4.59
CA LEU A 63 -7.42 -7.64 5.56
C LEU A 63 -6.69 -6.80 6.62
N SER A 64 -6.75 -7.24 7.87
CA SER A 64 -6.07 -6.58 8.98
C SER A 64 -5.66 -7.60 10.03
N THR A 65 -4.52 -7.37 10.66
CA THR A 65 -4.00 -8.18 11.76
C THR A 65 -3.29 -7.28 12.77
N SER A 66 -3.24 -7.71 14.02
CA SER A 66 -2.50 -6.98 15.06
C SER A 66 -1.91 -7.95 16.07
N VAL A 67 -0.72 -7.63 16.55
CA VAL A 67 0.03 -8.40 17.54
C VAL A 67 0.43 -7.45 18.66
N ALA A 68 0.06 -7.80 19.90
CA ALA A 68 0.30 -6.93 21.05
C ALA A 68 1.79 -6.68 21.29
N SER A 69 2.61 -7.72 21.15
CA SER A 69 4.06 -7.61 21.23
C SER A 69 4.75 -8.81 20.59
N VAL A 70 6.01 -8.62 20.21
CA VAL A 70 6.89 -9.68 19.73
C VAL A 70 8.28 -9.46 20.32
N SER A 71 8.94 -10.54 20.72
CA SER A 71 10.30 -10.48 21.24
C SER A 71 11.06 -11.74 20.88
N VAL A 72 12.16 -11.56 20.16
CA VAL A 72 13.14 -12.60 19.86
C VAL A 72 14.48 -12.09 20.34
N ALA A 73 15.00 -12.75 21.39
CA ALA A 73 16.22 -12.34 22.07
C ALA A 73 17.38 -12.13 21.10
N GLY A 74 18.02 -10.96 21.18
CA GLY A 74 19.17 -10.61 20.35
C GLY A 74 18.85 -10.15 18.92
N ILE A 75 17.62 -10.32 18.43
CA ILE A 75 17.25 -10.05 17.04
C ILE A 75 16.33 -8.83 16.95
N ALA A 76 15.13 -8.94 17.49
CA ALA A 76 14.11 -7.90 17.37
C ALA A 76 13.05 -8.00 18.46
N SER A 77 12.59 -6.85 18.95
CA SER A 77 11.37 -6.72 19.73
C SER A 77 10.58 -5.49 19.27
N ALA A 78 9.27 -5.56 19.38
CA ALA A 78 8.37 -4.44 19.11
C ALA A 78 7.02 -4.67 19.79
N ASP A 79 6.31 -3.58 20.04
CA ASP A 79 4.98 -3.56 20.62
C ASP A 79 3.95 -3.04 19.61
N LEU A 80 2.68 -3.37 19.85
CA LEU A 80 1.52 -2.85 19.11
C LEU A 80 1.69 -2.89 17.58
N LEU A 81 2.05 -4.05 17.06
CA LEU A 81 2.16 -4.25 15.62
C LEU A 81 0.75 -4.28 15.04
N SER A 82 0.49 -3.45 14.03
CA SER A 82 -0.76 -3.42 13.31
C SER A 82 -0.50 -3.30 11.81
N SER A 83 -1.10 -4.18 11.03
CA SER A 83 -0.89 -4.24 9.59
C SER A 83 -2.23 -4.41 8.89
N SER A 84 -2.45 -3.65 7.83
CA SER A 84 -3.68 -3.71 7.04
C SER A 84 -3.39 -3.56 5.55
N THR A 85 -4.22 -4.20 4.73
CA THR A 85 -4.22 -4.06 3.28
C THR A 85 -5.66 -4.04 2.76
N SER A 86 -5.92 -3.26 1.74
CA SER A 86 -7.24 -3.15 1.13
C SER A 86 -7.17 -2.78 -0.34
N GLY A 87 -8.21 -3.16 -1.09
CA GLY A 87 -8.34 -2.84 -2.50
C GLY A 87 -9.80 -2.75 -2.89
N SER A 88 -10.18 -1.68 -3.57
CA SER A 88 -11.53 -1.47 -4.08
C SER A 88 -11.56 -0.38 -5.15
N GLY A 89 -12.54 -0.44 -6.04
CA GLY A 89 -12.73 0.56 -7.10
C GLY A 89 -11.52 0.68 -8.01
N SER A 90 -10.76 1.78 -7.87
CA SER A 90 -9.57 2.07 -8.65
C SER A 90 -8.31 2.23 -7.78
N SER A 91 -8.28 1.67 -6.57
CA SER A 91 -7.13 1.81 -5.66
C SER A 91 -6.88 0.55 -4.82
N SER A 92 -5.61 0.29 -4.54
CA SER A 92 -5.13 -0.58 -3.47
C SER A 92 -4.20 0.19 -2.53
N GLN A 93 -4.21 -0.19 -1.26
CA GLN A 93 -3.46 0.46 -0.19
C GLN A 93 -3.07 -0.57 0.87
N SER A 94 -1.82 -0.47 1.34
CA SER A 94 -1.33 -1.22 2.48
C SER A 94 -0.64 -0.30 3.47
N GLN A 95 -0.68 -0.69 4.74
CA GLN A 95 -0.09 0.06 5.85
C GLN A 95 0.41 -0.92 6.92
N SER A 96 1.54 -0.60 7.52
CA SER A 96 2.00 -1.28 8.73
C SER A 96 2.54 -0.28 9.73
N THR A 97 2.19 -0.45 11.00
CA THR A 97 2.61 0.40 12.13
C THR A 97 3.09 -0.46 13.28
N LEU A 98 4.17 -0.04 13.95
CA LEU A 98 4.68 -0.67 15.17
C LEU A 98 5.10 0.42 16.15
N SER A 99 5.05 0.08 17.43
CA SER A 99 5.57 0.87 18.54
C SER A 99 6.79 0.22 19.16
N ASP A 100 7.65 1.04 19.76
CA ASP A 100 8.78 0.61 20.61
C ASP A 100 9.65 -0.47 19.96
N VAL A 101 10.06 -0.22 18.73
CA VAL A 101 10.92 -1.09 17.94
C VAL A 101 12.33 -1.05 18.50
N ASN A 102 12.90 -2.23 18.73
CA ASN A 102 14.29 -2.43 19.15
C ASN A 102 14.90 -3.60 18.37
N LEU A 103 15.92 -3.33 17.57
CA LEU A 103 16.61 -4.32 16.74
C LEU A 103 18.06 -4.46 17.20
N LEU A 104 18.56 -5.71 17.14
CA LEU A 104 19.96 -6.05 17.37
C LEU A 104 20.49 -5.46 18.71
N ASN A 105 19.74 -5.67 19.79
CA ASN A 105 20.06 -5.22 21.15
C ASN A 105 20.30 -3.70 21.29
N GLY A 106 19.45 -2.89 20.68
CA GLY A 106 19.48 -1.43 20.81
C GLY A 106 20.35 -0.74 19.76
N LEU A 107 20.90 -1.48 18.80
CA LEU A 107 21.64 -0.88 17.70
C LEU A 107 20.73 -0.01 16.84
N ILE A 108 19.47 -0.41 16.63
CA ILE A 108 18.44 0.39 15.98
C ILE A 108 17.21 0.42 16.88
N THR A 109 16.74 1.61 17.24
CA THR A 109 15.50 1.78 18.00
C THR A 109 14.60 2.84 17.37
N ALA A 110 13.30 2.71 17.54
CA ALA A 110 12.33 3.73 17.13
C ALA A 110 11.05 3.62 17.97
N THR A 111 10.49 4.76 18.37
CA THR A 111 9.24 4.80 19.16
C THR A 111 8.02 4.46 18.32
N VAL A 112 7.96 4.97 17.09
CA VAL A 112 6.90 4.64 16.14
C VAL A 112 7.53 4.43 14.78
N VAL A 113 7.15 3.34 14.13
CA VAL A 113 7.56 3.01 12.76
C VAL A 113 6.32 2.72 11.96
N LYS A 114 6.14 3.47 10.87
CA LYS A 114 4.98 3.33 9.98
C LYS A 114 5.40 3.35 8.51
N SER A 115 4.80 2.50 7.71
CA SER A 115 4.88 2.53 6.24
C SER A 115 3.50 2.56 5.63
N ASN A 116 3.41 3.17 4.45
CA ASN A 116 2.22 3.16 3.60
C ASN A 116 2.65 2.98 2.15
N SER A 117 1.92 2.16 1.41
CA SER A 117 2.05 2.03 -0.04
C SER A 117 0.69 2.08 -0.70
N SER A 118 0.61 2.68 -1.87
CA SER A 118 -0.62 2.83 -2.64
C SER A 118 -0.36 2.54 -4.11
N ALA A 119 -1.36 1.97 -4.77
CA ALA A 119 -1.44 1.89 -6.22
C ALA A 119 -2.86 2.27 -6.66
N SER A 120 -2.98 3.07 -7.71
CA SER A 120 -4.28 3.56 -8.18
C SER A 120 -4.34 3.63 -9.70
N CYS A 121 -5.55 3.55 -10.23
CA CYS A 121 -5.85 3.67 -11.65
C CYS A 121 -6.49 5.02 -11.95
N SER A 122 -5.94 5.73 -12.92
CA SER A 122 -6.50 6.95 -13.48
C SER A 122 -6.50 6.84 -15.00
N THR A 123 -7.68 6.90 -15.62
CA THR A 123 -7.83 6.83 -17.09
C THR A 123 -7.13 5.62 -17.73
N GLY A 124 -7.19 4.45 -17.08
CA GLY A 124 -6.53 3.21 -17.53
C GLY A 124 -5.03 3.15 -17.23
N GLN A 125 -4.44 4.20 -16.64
CA GLN A 125 -3.03 4.26 -16.29
C GLN A 125 -2.84 4.05 -14.80
N ALA A 126 -1.89 3.19 -14.44
CA ALA A 126 -1.52 2.94 -13.06
C ALA A 126 -0.56 4.02 -12.53
N SER A 127 -0.76 4.41 -11.27
CA SER A 127 0.10 5.31 -10.51
C SER A 127 0.34 4.73 -9.12
N THR A 128 1.51 5.00 -8.54
CA THR A 128 1.95 4.42 -7.27
C THR A 128 2.48 5.50 -6.34
N GLY A 129 2.25 5.35 -5.03
CA GLY A 129 2.77 6.25 -4.01
C GLY A 129 3.23 5.51 -2.76
N GLY A 130 4.30 5.99 -2.13
CA GLY A 130 4.84 5.35 -0.92
C GLY A 130 5.44 6.36 0.05
N ASN A 131 5.29 6.11 1.34
CA ASN A 131 5.94 6.89 2.38
C ASN A 131 6.16 6.09 3.66
N ALA A 132 7.16 6.49 4.44
CA ALA A 132 7.37 6.00 5.79
C ALA A 132 7.41 7.17 6.78
N GLN A 133 7.02 6.90 8.04
CA GLN A 133 7.12 7.82 9.16
C GLN A 133 7.84 7.10 10.29
N LEU A 134 8.92 7.70 10.79
CA LEU A 134 9.73 7.13 11.85
C LEU A 134 9.92 8.19 12.93
N LEU A 135 9.48 7.89 14.14
CA LEU A 135 9.59 8.77 15.30
C LEU A 135 10.60 8.20 16.29
N GLY A 136 11.50 9.05 16.77
CA GLY A 136 12.53 8.64 17.73
C GLY A 136 13.51 7.61 17.17
N LEU A 137 13.73 7.59 15.85
CA LEU A 137 14.67 6.66 15.23
C LEU A 137 16.09 6.98 15.69
N THR A 138 16.76 5.98 16.28
CA THR A 138 18.19 6.02 16.54
C THR A 138 18.89 4.85 15.87
N VAL A 139 20.07 5.09 15.33
CA VAL A 139 20.92 4.08 14.71
C VAL A 139 22.33 4.26 15.28
N ALA A 140 22.85 3.21 15.92
CA ALA A 140 24.12 3.22 16.65
C ALA A 140 24.25 4.41 17.64
N GLY A 141 23.16 4.73 18.33
CA GLY A 141 23.09 5.83 19.29
C GLY A 141 22.96 7.23 18.66
N GLN A 142 22.91 7.35 17.34
CA GLN A 142 22.71 8.62 16.64
C GLN A 142 21.25 8.79 16.23
N SER A 143 20.65 9.95 16.52
CA SER A 143 19.29 10.27 16.12
C SER A 143 19.21 10.55 14.62
N ILE A 144 18.28 9.88 13.94
CA ILE A 144 18.04 10.04 12.51
C ILE A 144 16.74 10.82 12.32
N LEU A 145 16.86 12.08 11.90
CA LEU A 145 15.72 12.98 11.73
C LEU A 145 15.17 13.00 10.30
N SER A 146 15.90 12.41 9.35
CA SER A 146 15.47 12.31 7.96
C SER A 146 14.80 10.97 7.69
N SER A 147 13.73 11.02 6.89
CA SER A 147 13.04 9.87 6.32
C SER A 147 13.02 9.93 4.79
N ASN A 148 14.06 10.52 4.18
CA ASN A 148 14.21 10.52 2.72
C ASN A 148 14.08 9.09 2.16
N PRO A 149 13.38 8.89 1.03
CA PRO A 149 13.28 7.58 0.41
C PRO A 149 14.66 6.97 0.16
N ASN A 150 14.83 5.70 0.51
CA ASN A 150 16.05 4.90 0.33
C ASN A 150 17.29 5.50 1.01
N LEU A 151 17.14 6.19 2.14
CA LEU A 151 18.27 6.68 2.93
C LEU A 151 19.05 5.48 3.49
N SER A 152 20.28 5.28 3.03
CA SER A 152 21.14 4.18 3.47
C SER A 152 22.18 4.65 4.47
N ILE A 153 22.31 3.90 5.57
CA ILE A 153 23.27 4.12 6.65
C ILE A 153 24.11 2.84 6.77
N SER A 154 25.41 2.96 6.56
CA SER A 154 26.36 1.86 6.72
C SER A 154 26.95 1.86 8.12
N LEU A 155 27.00 0.68 8.75
CA LEU A 155 27.55 0.47 10.08
C LEU A 155 28.73 -0.52 10.04
N PRO A 156 29.60 -0.50 11.07
CA PRO A 156 30.63 -1.54 11.23
C PRO A 156 30.04 -2.95 11.24
N GLY A 157 30.85 -3.94 10.86
CA GLY A 157 30.41 -5.34 10.80
C GLY A 157 29.58 -5.71 9.57
N GLY A 158 29.53 -4.83 8.56
CA GLY A 158 28.81 -5.09 7.30
C GLY A 158 27.29 -4.94 7.42
N ILE A 159 26.81 -4.25 8.45
CA ILE A 159 25.38 -3.97 8.64
C ILE A 159 25.01 -2.72 7.83
N SER A 160 23.92 -2.78 7.10
CA SER A 160 23.32 -1.64 6.41
C SER A 160 21.89 -1.46 6.89
N VAL A 161 21.52 -0.22 7.17
CA VAL A 161 20.16 0.19 7.54
C VAL A 161 19.63 1.10 6.45
N ILE A 162 18.57 0.68 5.77
CA ILE A 162 17.86 1.48 4.78
C ILE A 162 16.57 1.99 5.42
N VAL A 163 16.48 3.29 5.56
CA VAL A 163 15.30 4.01 6.07
C VAL A 163 14.40 4.39 4.90
N ASN A 164 13.09 4.19 5.08
CA ASN A 164 12.08 4.45 4.06
C ASN A 164 12.47 3.81 2.71
N GLN A 165 12.78 2.51 2.73
CA GLN A 165 13.11 1.79 1.51
C GLN A 165 11.86 1.72 0.63
N GLN A 166 11.98 2.22 -0.59
CA GLN A 166 10.89 2.30 -1.55
C GLN A 166 11.32 1.62 -2.86
N THR A 167 10.50 0.67 -3.31
CA THR A 167 10.61 0.07 -4.64
C THR A 167 9.29 0.24 -5.34
N SER A 168 9.32 0.88 -6.51
CA SER A 168 8.14 1.12 -7.32
C SER A 168 8.33 0.59 -8.73
N SER A 169 7.23 0.14 -9.33
CA SER A 169 7.13 -0.17 -10.75
C SER A 169 5.77 0.33 -11.21
N SER A 170 5.74 1.31 -12.12
CA SER A 170 4.49 1.80 -12.70
C SER A 170 4.67 1.95 -14.20
N GLY A 171 3.80 1.31 -14.98
CA GLY A 171 3.86 1.36 -16.44
C GLY A 171 2.56 0.86 -17.09
N GLY A 172 1.99 1.67 -17.98
CA GLY A 172 0.72 1.37 -18.63
C GLY A 172 -0.37 1.10 -17.61
N THR A 173 -0.98 -0.08 -17.69
CA THR A 173 -2.07 -0.49 -16.81
C THR A 173 -1.60 -1.07 -15.47
N SER A 174 -0.31 -1.30 -15.22
CA SER A 174 0.14 -1.98 -14.00
C SER A 174 1.00 -1.08 -13.10
N GLY A 175 0.74 -1.14 -11.80
CA GLY A 175 1.46 -0.40 -10.77
C GLY A 175 1.71 -1.28 -9.55
N SER A 176 2.91 -1.19 -8.99
CA SER A 176 3.37 -1.91 -7.80
C SER A 176 4.22 -0.97 -6.94
N MET A 177 3.96 -0.97 -5.64
CA MET A 177 4.69 -0.19 -4.66
C MET A 177 4.97 -1.02 -3.42
N THR A 178 6.24 -1.13 -3.04
CA THR A 178 6.67 -1.68 -1.76
C THR A 178 7.39 -0.62 -0.95
N VAL A 179 6.96 -0.43 0.29
CA VAL A 179 7.61 0.43 1.27
C VAL A 179 7.97 -0.37 2.49
N ASN A 180 9.25 -0.41 2.83
CA ASN A 180 9.72 -0.89 4.12
C ASN A 180 10.19 0.33 4.91
N ALA A 181 9.61 0.55 6.10
CA ALA A 181 10.03 1.71 6.89
C ALA A 181 11.48 1.58 7.35
N LEU A 182 11.89 0.38 7.76
CA LEU A 182 13.29 0.02 7.98
C LEU A 182 13.59 -1.32 7.30
N HIS A 183 14.76 -1.39 6.67
CA HIS A 183 15.33 -2.64 6.20
C HIS A 183 16.79 -2.73 6.65
N VAL A 184 17.06 -3.67 7.54
CA VAL A 184 18.40 -3.92 8.09
C VAL A 184 18.94 -5.19 7.47
N THR A 185 20.10 -5.09 6.84
CA THR A 185 20.81 -6.22 6.22
C THR A 185 22.19 -6.34 6.82
N GLY A 186 22.73 -7.55 6.86
CA GLY A 186 24.09 -7.81 7.31
C GLY A 186 24.47 -9.28 7.17
N PRO A 187 25.66 -9.68 7.65
CA PRO A 187 26.07 -11.07 7.61
C PRO A 187 25.08 -11.97 8.35
N SER A 188 24.36 -12.82 7.61
CA SER A 188 23.32 -13.72 8.12
C SER A 188 22.16 -13.04 8.86
N ILE A 189 21.89 -11.75 8.55
CA ILE A 189 20.79 -10.96 9.15
C ILE A 189 20.02 -10.26 8.03
N ASP A 190 18.71 -10.40 8.04
CA ASP A 190 17.75 -9.69 7.19
C ASP A 190 16.52 -9.35 8.02
N ILE A 191 16.27 -8.07 8.27
CA ILE A 191 15.17 -7.60 9.11
C ILE A 191 14.41 -6.50 8.38
N VAL A 192 13.13 -6.72 8.15
CA VAL A 192 12.21 -5.76 7.54
C VAL A 192 11.18 -5.35 8.58
N VAL A 193 11.07 -4.05 8.83
CA VAL A 193 10.12 -3.47 9.78
C VAL A 193 9.12 -2.59 9.04
N ALA A 194 7.84 -2.79 9.35
CA ALA A 194 6.70 -2.18 8.70
C ALA A 194 6.82 -2.27 7.18
N SER A 195 6.58 -3.45 6.62
CA SER A 195 6.45 -3.62 5.17
C SER A 195 5.02 -3.36 4.74
N ALA A 196 4.84 -2.55 3.71
CA ALA A 196 3.57 -2.30 3.06
C ALA A 196 3.74 -2.44 1.55
N HIS A 197 2.98 -3.33 0.94
CA HIS A 197 3.00 -3.62 -0.49
C HIS A 197 1.61 -3.44 -1.10
N SER A 198 1.52 -2.75 -2.23
CA SER A 198 0.26 -2.52 -2.95
C SER A 198 0.48 -2.62 -4.45
N ASP A 199 -0.40 -3.36 -5.12
CA ASP A 199 -0.42 -3.46 -6.57
C ASP A 199 -1.82 -3.21 -7.12
N ILE A 200 -1.86 -2.76 -8.36
CA ILE A 200 -3.08 -2.67 -9.14
C ILE A 200 -2.79 -2.96 -10.61
N THR A 201 -3.74 -3.62 -11.26
CA THR A 201 -3.80 -3.69 -12.73
C THR A 201 -5.09 -3.04 -13.17
N CYS A 202 -4.96 -1.97 -13.93
CA CYS A 202 -6.06 -1.21 -14.50
C CYS A 202 -6.75 -1.99 -15.63
N PRO A 203 -8.06 -1.80 -15.76
CA PRO A 203 -8.85 -2.35 -16.85
C PRO A 203 -8.47 -1.79 -18.24
#